data_AF-A0A094H5M3-F1
#
_entry.id   AF-A0A094H5M3-F1
#
_cell.length_a   1.000
_cell.length_b   1.000
_cell.length_c   1.000
_cell.angle_alpha   90.00
_cell.angle_beta   90.00
_cell.angle_gamma   90.00
#
_symmetry.space_group_name_H-M   'P 1'
#
loop_
_entity.id
_entity.type
_entity.pdbx_description
1 polymer ?
#
loop_
_entity_poly.entity_id
_entity_poly.type
_entity_poly.pdbx_seq_one_letter_code
_entity_poly.pdbx_strand_id
1 'polypeptide(L)'
;MAFSISHIFLFGMLIVFILYSLRSFSIGDQVVIPYYPSSVAGQYPPEETQQSRSLTEEQCRAAFPGLLKEVDDAVARGPFVQDKFDPENSLGPVRGRIKDGKASSFIYHIASGPRERSTNHLALQLYILFAERENDMSKDAVRYRMAVLSQIYRAIITSPTPLPSTTFSLTVSDSPRSGSWSFARPALSPTTAAEPPTNHWPMPHFSFWTWPNPQVGPFDAVLAKISKIEAATRWGEKIDKAVWRGTVWFSPIGNKDLRKALVRLAKGKEWADIEHVRDDARNATTGVVVEGNKIPIEEFCKYKYVIYTDVRLTLPPAPLPPSPRIPIPLDAKTMQDS
;
A
#
# COMPACT_ATOMS: atom_id res chain seq x y z
N MET A 1 31.47 26.36 59.64
CA MET A 1 30.40 25.71 58.86
C MET A 1 30.99 24.48 58.19
N ALA A 2 30.80 23.31 58.78
CA ALA A 2 31.32 22.05 58.25
C ALA A 2 30.28 21.45 57.31
N PHE A 3 30.57 21.39 56.01
CA PHE A 3 29.71 20.68 55.07
C PHE A 3 29.79 19.19 55.38
N SER A 4 28.65 18.58 55.72
CA SER A 4 28.53 17.15 55.96
C SER A 4 29.03 16.37 54.75
N ILE A 5 29.82 15.32 54.98
CA ILE A 5 30.41 14.45 53.96
C ILE A 5 29.34 13.96 52.95
N SER A 6 28.09 13.76 53.40
CA SER A 6 26.95 13.42 52.51
C SER A 6 26.67 14.45 51.42
N HIS A 7 26.88 15.74 51.66
CA HIS A 7 26.64 16.78 50.66
C HIS A 7 27.72 16.78 49.57
N ILE A 8 28.96 16.43 49.94
CA ILE A 8 30.07 16.29 48.99
C ILE A 8 29.81 15.10 48.05
N PHE A 9 29.31 13.97 48.57
CA PHE A 9 28.94 12.81 47.75
C PHE A 9 27.77 13.08 46.81
N LEU A 10 26.72 13.77 47.29
CA LEU A 10 25.57 14.14 46.45
C LEU A 10 25.97 15.11 45.34
N PHE A 11 26.82 16.09 45.65
CA PHE A 11 27.32 17.03 44.64
C PHE A 11 28.22 16.34 43.62
N GLY A 12 29.06 15.39 44.06
CA GLY A 12 29.87 14.55 43.17
C GLY A 12 29.02 13.70 42.22
N MET A 13 27.98 13.04 42.73
CA MET A 13 27.04 12.25 41.91
C MET A 13 26.28 13.12 40.90
N LEU A 14 25.85 14.31 41.32
CA LEU A 14 25.18 15.26 40.42
C LEU A 14 26.12 15.73 39.29
N ILE A 15 27.38 16.03 39.60
CA ILE A 15 28.38 16.41 38.59
C ILE A 15 28.65 15.26 37.62
N VAL A 16 28.80 14.03 38.11
CA VAL A 16 28.98 12.85 37.25
C VAL A 16 27.75 12.63 36.35
N PHE A 17 26.54 12.82 36.88
CA PHE A 17 25.31 12.69 36.10
C PHE A 17 25.17 13.79 35.04
N ILE A 18 25.54 15.03 35.36
CA ILE A 18 25.57 16.15 34.41
C ILE A 18 26.63 15.90 33.33
N LEU A 19 27.84 15.47 33.70
CA LEU A 19 28.89 15.13 32.74
C LEU A 19 28.51 13.95 31.85
N TYR A 20 27.85 12.92 32.38
CA TYR A 20 27.33 11.79 31.61
C TYR A 20 26.22 12.21 30.65
N SER A 21 25.31 13.09 31.10
CA SER A 21 24.21 13.62 30.28
C SER A 21 24.72 14.53 29.16
N LEU A 22 25.73 15.37 29.44
CA LEU A 22 26.40 16.21 28.44
C LEU A 22 27.22 15.40 27.45
N ARG A 23 27.86 14.30 27.88
CA ARG A 23 28.57 13.36 26.99
C ARG A 23 27.58 12.59 26.09
N SER A 24 26.42 12.22 26.63
CA SER A 24 25.33 11.59 25.86
C SER A 24 24.73 12.54 24.83
N PHE A 25 24.79 13.86 25.07
CA PHE A 25 24.35 14.89 24.12
C PHE A 25 25.41 15.23 23.05
N SER A 26 26.67 14.85 23.26
CA SER A 26 27.79 15.15 22.35
C SER A 26 28.16 14.01 21.41
N ILE A 27 27.48 12.86 21.48
CA ILE A 27 27.44 11.91 20.36
C ILE A 27 26.34 12.40 19.43
N GLY A 28 26.61 13.54 18.79
CA GLY A 28 26.00 13.80 17.51
C GLY A 28 26.56 12.74 16.58
N ASP A 29 25.78 11.69 16.32
CA ASP A 29 25.94 10.94 15.07
C ASP A 29 25.95 12.00 13.99
N GLN A 30 27.14 12.29 13.46
CA GLN A 30 27.21 12.95 12.18
C GLN A 30 26.48 12.01 11.25
N VAL A 31 25.26 12.37 10.88
CA VAL A 31 24.59 11.82 9.72
C VAL A 31 25.55 12.08 8.59
N VAL A 32 26.36 11.07 8.26
CA VAL A 32 27.15 11.04 7.05
C VAL A 32 26.08 11.10 5.97
N ILE A 33 25.80 12.29 5.46
CA ILE A 33 25.04 12.43 4.23
C ILE A 33 25.95 11.82 3.19
N PRO A 34 25.63 10.63 2.64
CA PRO A 34 26.46 10.08 1.58
C PRO A 34 26.47 11.12 0.47
N TYR A 35 27.67 11.60 0.17
CA TYR A 35 27.89 12.47 -0.98
C TYR A 35 27.55 11.62 -2.20
N TYR A 36 26.30 11.71 -2.68
CA TYR A 36 25.91 11.11 -3.94
C TYR A 36 26.59 11.94 -5.03
N PRO A 37 27.65 11.44 -5.70
CA PRO A 37 28.21 12.15 -6.82
C PRO A 37 27.08 12.41 -7.83
N SER A 38 26.96 13.65 -8.29
CA SER A 38 25.91 14.12 -9.19
C SER A 38 25.97 13.53 -10.61
N SER A 39 26.56 12.34 -10.78
CA SER A 39 26.54 11.56 -12.00
C SER A 39 25.47 10.46 -11.94
N VAL A 40 24.23 10.81 -11.59
CA VAL A 40 23.07 9.88 -11.69
C VAL A 40 22.61 9.73 -13.15
N ALA A 41 23.14 10.54 -14.07
CA ALA A 41 22.83 10.50 -15.50
C ALA A 41 23.26 9.21 -16.23
N GLY A 42 23.84 8.21 -15.55
CA GLY A 42 24.34 6.97 -16.15
C GLY A 42 23.65 5.68 -15.72
N GLN A 43 22.60 5.70 -14.89
CA GLN A 43 22.08 4.48 -14.24
C GLN A 43 20.69 4.01 -14.67
N TYR A 44 19.95 4.80 -15.45
CA TYR A 44 18.64 4.38 -15.94
C TYR A 44 18.76 3.83 -17.38
N PRO A 45 18.12 2.70 -17.69
CA PRO A 45 18.12 2.20 -19.05
C PRO A 45 17.37 3.18 -19.97
N PRO A 46 17.55 3.09 -21.31
CA PRO A 46 16.86 3.96 -22.26
C PRO A 46 15.34 3.96 -22.07
N GLU A 47 14.65 5.03 -22.45
CA GLU A 47 13.19 5.16 -22.32
C GLU A 47 12.45 3.98 -22.97
N GLU A 48 12.92 3.52 -24.13
CA GLU A 48 12.39 2.32 -24.81
C GLU A 48 12.46 1.08 -23.92
N THR A 49 13.56 0.89 -23.18
CA THR A 49 13.71 -0.22 -22.24
C THR A 49 12.81 -0.04 -21.01
N GLN A 50 12.67 1.19 -20.51
CA GLN A 50 11.77 1.50 -19.39
C GLN A 50 10.30 1.24 -19.72
N GLN A 51 9.91 1.46 -20.98
CA GLN A 51 8.53 1.29 -21.45
C GLN A 51 8.26 -0.11 -22.03
N SER A 52 9.29 -0.91 -22.22
CA SER A 52 9.16 -2.26 -22.79
C SER A 52 8.43 -3.20 -21.83
N ARG A 53 7.45 -3.93 -22.37
CA ARG A 53 6.66 -4.96 -21.66
C ARG A 53 7.05 -6.38 -22.05
N SER A 54 8.07 -6.52 -22.88
CA SER A 54 8.49 -7.77 -23.52
C SER A 54 9.98 -8.06 -23.29
N LEU A 55 10.57 -7.50 -22.23
CA LEU A 55 11.92 -7.85 -21.82
C LEU A 55 11.94 -9.27 -21.26
N THR A 56 12.91 -10.09 -21.66
CA THR A 56 13.15 -11.39 -21.03
C THR A 56 13.57 -11.19 -19.58
N GLU A 57 13.50 -12.24 -18.76
CA GLU A 57 13.95 -12.16 -17.37
C GLU A 57 15.41 -11.69 -17.27
N GLU A 58 16.29 -12.23 -18.13
CA GLU A 58 17.70 -11.83 -18.21
C GLU A 58 17.86 -10.34 -18.56
N GLN A 59 17.14 -9.86 -19.58
CA GLN A 59 17.15 -8.45 -19.97
C GLN A 59 16.61 -7.54 -18.85
N CYS A 60 15.54 -7.95 -18.19
CA CYS A 60 14.93 -7.20 -17.10
C CYS A 60 15.88 -7.10 -15.89
N ARG A 61 16.53 -8.20 -15.51
CA ARG A 61 17.52 -8.22 -14.41
C ARG A 61 18.75 -7.36 -14.73
N ALA A 62 19.19 -7.36 -15.99
CA ALA A 62 20.31 -6.53 -16.43
C ALA A 62 19.93 -5.03 -16.46
N ALA A 63 18.74 -4.69 -16.96
CA ALA A 63 18.27 -3.31 -17.09
C ALA A 63 17.83 -2.68 -15.76
N PHE A 64 17.29 -3.49 -14.85
CA PHE A 64 16.76 -3.04 -13.55
C PHE A 64 17.34 -3.87 -12.38
N PRO A 65 18.63 -3.69 -12.03
CA PRO A 65 19.24 -4.39 -10.92
C PRO A 65 18.45 -4.21 -9.62
N GLY A 66 18.11 -5.32 -8.96
CA GLY A 66 17.37 -5.32 -7.68
C GLY A 66 15.84 -5.22 -7.79
N LEU A 67 15.27 -5.00 -8.98
CA LEU A 67 13.81 -4.88 -9.17
C LEU A 67 13.05 -6.12 -8.68
N LEU A 68 13.60 -7.31 -8.92
CA LEU A 68 12.99 -8.59 -8.57
C LEU A 68 13.34 -9.10 -7.16
N LYS A 69 14.01 -8.28 -6.33
CA LYS A 69 14.47 -8.71 -5.01
C LYS A 69 13.34 -9.30 -4.14
N GLU A 70 12.18 -8.66 -4.10
CA GLU A 70 11.03 -9.16 -3.31
C GLU A 70 10.48 -10.50 -3.83
N VAL A 71 10.59 -10.75 -5.13
CA VAL A 71 10.23 -12.04 -5.74
C VAL A 71 11.27 -13.09 -5.38
N ASP A 72 12.56 -12.75 -5.50
CA ASP A 72 13.68 -13.64 -5.17
C ASP A 72 13.64 -14.03 -3.68
N ASP A 73 13.39 -13.05 -2.78
CA ASP A 73 13.19 -13.28 -1.35
C ASP A 73 11.98 -14.19 -1.07
N ALA A 74 10.91 -14.09 -1.88
CA ALA A 74 9.74 -14.95 -1.75
C ALA A 74 10.01 -16.39 -2.19
N VAL A 75 10.71 -16.57 -3.32
CA VAL A 75 11.13 -17.88 -3.79
C VAL A 75 12.08 -18.55 -2.79
N ALA A 76 13.00 -17.79 -2.20
CA ALA A 76 13.93 -18.28 -1.19
C ALA A 76 13.25 -18.81 0.09
N ARG A 77 12.01 -18.38 0.39
CA ARG A 77 11.21 -18.90 1.52
C ARG A 77 10.63 -20.29 1.28
N GLY A 78 10.62 -20.77 0.03
CA GLY A 78 10.07 -22.06 -0.34
C GLY A 78 8.97 -21.98 -1.41
N PRO A 79 8.34 -23.12 -1.75
CA PRO A 79 7.37 -23.20 -2.82
C PRO A 79 6.07 -22.46 -2.49
N PHE A 80 5.36 -22.00 -3.53
CA PHE A 80 4.01 -21.48 -3.39
C PHE A 80 3.07 -22.60 -2.92
N VAL A 81 2.46 -22.43 -1.74
CA VAL A 81 1.45 -23.36 -1.23
C VAL A 81 0.08 -22.72 -1.35
N GLN A 82 -0.78 -23.23 -2.22
CA GLN A 82 -2.11 -22.67 -2.33
C GLN A 82 -2.92 -22.91 -1.05
N ASP A 83 -3.64 -21.88 -0.59
CA ASP A 83 -4.60 -21.98 0.51
C ASP A 83 -5.61 -23.14 0.25
N LYS A 84 -5.89 -23.92 1.30
CA LYS A 84 -6.94 -24.95 1.25
C LYS A 84 -8.30 -24.24 1.26
N PHE A 85 -9.17 -24.65 0.34
CA PHE A 85 -10.54 -24.13 0.28
C PHE A 85 -11.19 -24.30 1.65
N ASP A 86 -11.61 -23.20 2.25
CA ASP A 86 -12.31 -23.18 3.52
C ASP A 86 -13.82 -23.10 3.25
N PRO A 87 -14.58 -24.20 3.45
CA PRO A 87 -16.02 -24.21 3.22
C PRO A 87 -16.79 -23.31 4.21
N GLU A 88 -16.23 -23.03 5.39
CA GLU A 88 -16.80 -22.12 6.40
C GLU A 88 -16.53 -20.65 6.07
N ASN A 89 -15.49 -20.39 5.26
CA ASN A 89 -15.17 -19.08 4.71
C ASN A 89 -15.22 -19.11 3.17
N SER A 90 -16.44 -19.25 2.66
CA SER A 90 -16.72 -19.33 1.22
C SER A 90 -16.30 -18.08 0.43
N LEU A 91 -16.00 -16.95 1.10
CA LEU A 91 -15.46 -15.72 0.52
C LEU A 91 -13.92 -15.81 0.48
N GLY A 92 -13.41 -16.78 -0.27
CA GLY A 92 -11.98 -17.02 -0.48
C GLY A 92 -11.32 -16.06 -1.49
N PRO A 93 -9.98 -16.05 -1.59
CA PRO A 93 -9.28 -15.26 -2.61
C PRO A 93 -9.70 -15.71 -4.02
N VAL A 94 -9.52 -14.84 -5.00
CA VAL A 94 -9.70 -15.21 -6.41
C VAL A 94 -8.72 -16.34 -6.72
N ARG A 95 -9.20 -17.43 -7.32
CA ARG A 95 -8.36 -18.55 -7.77
C ARG A 95 -8.35 -18.58 -9.28
N GLY A 96 -7.16 -18.56 -9.85
CA GLY A 96 -6.96 -18.58 -11.29
C GLY A 96 -6.02 -19.69 -11.73
N ARG A 97 -6.08 -20.00 -13.02
CA ARG A 97 -5.16 -20.92 -13.68
C ARG A 97 -4.70 -20.34 -15.01
N ILE A 98 -3.40 -20.32 -15.22
CA ILE A 98 -2.74 -20.08 -16.50
C ILE A 98 -2.49 -21.47 -17.12
N LYS A 99 -2.83 -21.65 -18.39
CA LYS A 99 -2.58 -22.90 -19.12
C LYS A 99 -1.80 -22.63 -20.40
N ASP A 100 -0.83 -23.50 -20.66
CA ASP A 100 0.13 -23.43 -21.77
C ASP A 100 -0.49 -22.96 -23.10
N GLY A 101 0.16 -21.99 -23.74
CA GLY A 101 -0.16 -21.54 -25.09
C GLY A 101 0.74 -20.37 -25.50
N LYS A 102 1.29 -20.39 -26.72
CA LYS A 102 2.00 -19.25 -27.31
C LYS A 102 0.92 -18.25 -27.75
N ALA A 103 1.07 -16.98 -27.39
CA ALA A 103 0.06 -15.93 -27.51
C ALA A 103 -0.85 -16.01 -28.77
N SER A 104 -2.16 -16.05 -28.55
CA SER A 104 -3.17 -15.36 -29.36
C SER A 104 -4.57 -15.63 -28.77
N SER A 105 -5.29 -14.57 -28.41
CA SER A 105 -6.70 -14.54 -27.99
C SER A 105 -7.02 -14.80 -26.51
N PHE A 106 -7.85 -13.91 -25.97
CA PHE A 106 -8.42 -13.93 -24.62
C PHE A 106 -9.84 -14.48 -24.69
N ILE A 107 -10.12 -15.53 -23.92
CA ILE A 107 -11.49 -16.01 -23.72
C ILE A 107 -11.79 -15.95 -22.22
N TYR A 108 -12.74 -15.09 -21.84
CA TYR A 108 -13.34 -15.15 -20.51
C TYR A 108 -14.20 -16.42 -20.41
N HIS A 109 -13.68 -17.45 -19.74
CA HIS A 109 -14.52 -18.53 -19.22
C HIS A 109 -14.66 -18.35 -17.71
N ILE A 110 -15.76 -17.70 -17.29
CA ILE A 110 -16.28 -17.90 -15.94
C ILE A 110 -16.91 -19.29 -15.98
N ALA A 111 -16.39 -20.23 -15.20
CA ALA A 111 -16.87 -21.61 -15.19
C ALA A 111 -18.28 -21.68 -14.56
N SER A 112 -19.29 -21.40 -15.37
CA SER A 112 -20.70 -21.63 -15.07
C SER A 112 -21.39 -22.19 -16.31
N GLY A 113 -21.23 -23.49 -16.59
CA GLY A 113 -21.95 -24.20 -17.65
C GLY A 113 -21.06 -24.99 -18.62
N PRO A 114 -21.65 -25.94 -19.39
CA PRO A 114 -20.95 -27.12 -19.88
C PRO A 114 -19.96 -26.86 -21.02
N ARG A 115 -18.94 -27.72 -21.01
CA ARG A 115 -17.78 -27.86 -21.90
C ARG A 115 -18.17 -27.74 -23.38
N GLU A 116 -17.85 -26.61 -24.00
CA GLU A 116 -17.91 -26.48 -25.46
C GLU A 116 -16.54 -26.78 -26.10
N ARG A 117 -16.64 -27.21 -27.35
CA ARG A 117 -15.74 -28.11 -28.07
C ARG A 117 -14.44 -27.44 -28.48
N SER A 118 -13.36 -28.20 -28.33
CA SER A 118 -12.00 -27.95 -28.83
C SER A 118 -11.97 -27.28 -30.21
N THR A 119 -11.41 -26.08 -30.28
CA THR A 119 -10.69 -25.57 -31.44
C THR A 119 -9.21 -25.56 -31.09
N ASN A 120 -8.38 -26.17 -31.95
CA ASN A 120 -6.93 -26.26 -31.82
C ASN A 120 -6.26 -24.90 -32.07
N HIS A 121 -6.52 -23.93 -31.20
CA HIS A 121 -5.70 -22.73 -31.10
C HIS A 121 -4.81 -22.87 -29.87
N LEU A 122 -3.49 -22.82 -30.08
CA LEU A 122 -2.44 -22.78 -29.05
C LEU A 122 -2.47 -21.48 -28.23
N ALA A 123 -3.67 -20.92 -28.01
CA ALA A 123 -3.91 -19.69 -27.29
C ALA A 123 -3.57 -19.86 -25.81
N LEU A 124 -2.81 -18.93 -25.25
CA LEU A 124 -2.69 -18.85 -23.80
C LEU A 124 -4.06 -18.52 -23.20
N GLN A 125 -4.48 -19.28 -22.19
CA GLN A 125 -5.76 -19.06 -21.52
C GLN A 125 -5.58 -18.78 -20.01
N LEU A 126 -6.16 -17.65 -19.56
CA LEU A 126 -6.33 -17.32 -18.14
C LEU A 126 -7.75 -17.72 -17.72
N TYR A 127 -7.84 -18.74 -16.87
CA TYR A 127 -9.11 -19.19 -16.31
C TYR A 127 -9.29 -18.66 -14.90
N ILE A 128 -10.50 -18.18 -14.59
CA ILE A 128 -10.91 -17.90 -13.22
C ILE A 128 -11.67 -19.12 -12.72
N LEU A 129 -11.03 -19.88 -11.84
CA LEU A 129 -11.60 -21.10 -11.25
C LEU A 129 -12.61 -20.75 -10.17
N PHE A 130 -12.34 -19.70 -9.41
CA PHE A 130 -13.21 -19.20 -8.36
C PHE A 130 -12.99 -17.70 -8.17
N ALA A 131 -14.08 -16.96 -7.98
CA ALA A 131 -14.04 -15.58 -7.52
C ALA A 131 -15.32 -15.30 -6.74
N GLU A 132 -15.20 -14.49 -5.69
CA GLU A 132 -16.34 -14.00 -4.93
C GLU A 132 -17.33 -13.24 -5.84
N ARG A 133 -18.64 -13.37 -5.61
CA ARG A 133 -19.63 -12.71 -6.48
C ARG A 133 -19.53 -11.19 -6.28
N GLU A 134 -19.79 -10.44 -7.35
CA GLU A 134 -19.73 -8.98 -7.28
C GLU A 134 -20.67 -8.37 -6.23
N ASN A 135 -21.83 -8.99 -6.02
CA ASN A 135 -22.81 -8.55 -5.01
C ASN A 135 -22.36 -8.79 -3.57
N ASP A 136 -21.39 -9.68 -3.34
CA ASP A 136 -20.83 -9.97 -2.02
C ASP A 136 -19.61 -9.05 -1.71
N MET A 137 -19.12 -8.31 -2.72
CA MET A 137 -17.96 -7.44 -2.61
C MET A 137 -18.34 -5.94 -2.62
N SER A 138 -17.48 -5.10 -2.06
CA SER A 138 -17.60 -3.66 -2.28
C SER A 138 -17.33 -3.31 -3.75
N LYS A 139 -17.95 -2.24 -4.26
CA LYS A 139 -17.72 -1.76 -5.64
C LYS A 139 -16.23 -1.51 -5.93
N ASP A 140 -15.49 -1.05 -4.94
CA ASP A 140 -14.05 -0.81 -5.07
C ASP A 140 -13.26 -2.11 -5.12
N ALA A 141 -13.59 -3.10 -4.29
CA ALA A 141 -12.92 -4.41 -4.32
C ALA A 141 -13.15 -5.14 -5.67
N VAL A 142 -14.35 -5.01 -6.27
CA VAL A 142 -14.62 -5.52 -7.63
C VAL A 142 -13.70 -4.83 -8.65
N ARG A 143 -13.56 -3.50 -8.58
CA ARG A 143 -12.68 -2.74 -9.48
C ARG A 143 -11.21 -3.12 -9.30
N TYR A 144 -10.75 -3.28 -8.06
CA TYR A 144 -9.37 -3.68 -7.76
C TYR A 144 -9.08 -5.06 -8.32
N ARG A 145 -10.01 -6.01 -8.17
CA ARG A 145 -9.90 -7.34 -8.79
C ARG A 145 -9.75 -7.24 -10.31
N MET A 146 -10.61 -6.48 -10.97
CA MET A 146 -10.54 -6.32 -12.43
C MET A 146 -9.25 -5.65 -12.88
N ALA A 147 -8.75 -4.67 -12.14
CA ALA A 147 -7.47 -4.03 -12.39
C ALA A 147 -6.32 -5.04 -12.30
N VAL A 148 -6.26 -5.88 -11.27
CA VAL A 148 -5.22 -6.91 -11.14
C VAL A 148 -5.31 -7.96 -12.25
N LEU A 149 -6.51 -8.46 -12.55
CA LEU A 149 -6.71 -9.43 -13.63
C LEU A 149 -6.27 -8.86 -14.98
N SER A 150 -6.49 -7.56 -15.21
CA SER A 150 -6.01 -6.86 -16.40
C SER A 150 -4.48 -6.74 -16.44
N GLN A 151 -3.83 -6.51 -15.28
CA GLN A 151 -2.36 -6.52 -15.18
C GLN A 151 -1.78 -7.90 -15.50
N ILE A 152 -2.35 -8.95 -14.90
CA ILE A 152 -1.93 -10.34 -15.12
C ILE A 152 -2.11 -10.67 -16.60
N TYR A 153 -3.28 -10.36 -17.18
CA TYR A 153 -3.53 -10.58 -18.60
C TYR A 153 -2.50 -9.87 -19.48
N ARG A 154 -2.21 -8.58 -19.22
CA ARG A 154 -1.19 -7.82 -19.96
C ARG A 154 0.18 -8.49 -19.84
N ALA A 155 0.62 -8.81 -18.63
CA ALA A 155 1.92 -9.45 -18.39
C ALA A 155 2.04 -10.78 -19.13
N ILE A 156 0.94 -11.53 -19.22
CA ILE A 156 0.95 -12.79 -19.93
C ILE A 156 1.04 -12.60 -21.45
N ILE A 157 0.20 -11.76 -22.06
CA ILE A 157 0.20 -11.61 -23.52
C ILE A 157 1.46 -10.91 -24.05
N THR A 158 2.16 -10.14 -23.20
CA THR A 158 3.43 -9.51 -23.56
C THR A 158 4.65 -10.33 -23.14
N SER A 159 4.46 -11.51 -22.53
CA SER A 159 5.57 -12.37 -22.11
C SER A 159 6.42 -12.77 -23.32
N PRO A 160 7.73 -12.49 -23.34
CA PRO A 160 8.60 -12.85 -24.46
C PRO A 160 8.95 -14.34 -24.48
N THR A 161 8.71 -15.03 -23.36
CA THR A 161 8.95 -16.47 -23.20
C THR A 161 7.65 -17.20 -22.87
N PRO A 162 7.50 -18.48 -23.27
CA PRO A 162 6.36 -19.29 -22.85
C PRO A 162 6.26 -19.35 -21.33
N LEU A 163 5.06 -19.18 -20.79
CA LEU A 163 4.79 -19.31 -19.35
C LEU A 163 4.31 -20.72 -19.03
N PRO A 164 4.77 -21.32 -17.92
CA PRO A 164 4.31 -22.64 -17.52
C PRO A 164 2.86 -22.60 -17.03
N SER A 165 2.11 -23.68 -17.28
CA SER A 165 0.84 -23.94 -16.62
C SER A 165 0.94 -23.73 -15.09
N THR A 166 0.18 -22.78 -14.55
CA THR A 166 0.29 -22.33 -13.15
C THR A 166 -1.09 -22.11 -12.55
N THR A 167 -1.32 -22.56 -11.32
CA THR A 167 -2.50 -22.19 -10.52
C THR A 167 -2.09 -21.18 -9.47
N PHE A 168 -2.91 -20.16 -9.24
CA PHE A 168 -2.64 -19.13 -8.25
C PHE A 168 -3.90 -18.76 -7.46
N SER A 169 -3.68 -18.15 -6.30
CA SER A 169 -4.69 -17.44 -5.53
C SER A 169 -4.29 -15.97 -5.41
N LEU A 170 -5.24 -15.06 -5.44
CA LEU A 170 -5.04 -13.62 -5.40
C LEU A 170 -5.95 -13.00 -4.33
N THR A 171 -5.37 -12.22 -3.43
CA THR A 171 -6.12 -11.33 -2.55
C THR A 171 -6.06 -9.90 -3.08
N VAL A 172 -7.22 -9.23 -3.13
CA VAL A 172 -7.30 -7.77 -3.35
C VAL A 172 -7.37 -7.00 -2.03
N SER A 173 -7.29 -7.72 -0.91
CA SER A 173 -7.21 -7.13 0.41
C SER A 173 -5.82 -6.56 0.64
N ASP A 174 -5.86 -5.34 1.12
CA ASP A 174 -4.90 -4.61 1.92
C ASP A 174 -4.10 -5.47 2.94
N SER A 175 -4.73 -6.47 3.58
CA SER A 175 -4.03 -7.42 4.45
C SER A 175 -3.56 -8.65 3.64
N PRO A 176 -2.27 -9.02 3.70
CA PRO A 176 -1.78 -10.20 3.00
C PRO A 176 -2.43 -11.47 3.55
N ARG A 177 -2.87 -12.35 2.64
CA ARG A 177 -3.40 -13.67 2.97
C ARG A 177 -2.36 -14.73 2.60
N SER A 178 -2.13 -15.66 3.52
CA SER A 178 -1.25 -16.81 3.26
C SER A 178 -1.75 -17.63 2.07
N GLY A 179 -0.84 -18.12 1.24
CA GLY A 179 -1.15 -18.88 0.02
C GLY A 179 -1.77 -18.07 -1.09
N SER A 180 -1.47 -16.76 -1.14
CA SER A 180 -1.97 -15.87 -2.19
C SER A 180 -0.94 -14.82 -2.61
N TRP A 181 -1.11 -14.31 -3.83
CA TRP A 181 -0.48 -13.09 -4.29
C TRP A 181 -1.09 -11.90 -3.57
N SER A 182 -0.25 -11.00 -3.08
CA SER A 182 -0.60 -9.91 -2.17
C SER A 182 0.20 -8.65 -2.48
N PHE A 183 -0.30 -7.48 -2.09
CA PHE A 183 0.38 -6.20 -2.34
C PHE A 183 1.29 -5.74 -1.21
N ALA A 184 1.29 -6.47 -0.09
CA ALA A 184 2.03 -6.11 1.11
C ALA A 184 2.63 -7.34 1.76
N ARG A 185 3.66 -7.11 2.58
CA ARG A 185 4.24 -8.12 3.48
C ARG A 185 3.59 -8.04 4.86
N PRO A 186 3.51 -9.14 5.61
CA PRO A 186 3.11 -9.12 7.01
C PRO A 186 3.98 -8.15 7.82
N ALA A 187 3.37 -7.28 8.62
CA ALA A 187 4.08 -6.30 9.44
C ALA A 187 4.94 -6.94 10.55
N LEU A 188 4.58 -8.17 10.96
CA LEU A 188 5.34 -9.00 11.87
C LEU A 188 5.68 -10.30 11.13
N SER A 189 6.97 -10.59 11.00
CA SER A 189 7.40 -11.95 10.70
C SER A 189 7.40 -12.73 12.02
N PRO A 190 6.81 -13.93 12.09
CA PRO A 190 6.89 -14.75 13.29
C PRO A 190 8.36 -14.94 13.67
N THR A 191 8.71 -14.54 14.89
CA THR A 191 10.08 -14.64 15.45
C THR A 191 10.43 -16.04 15.92
N THR A 192 9.49 -16.99 15.81
CA THR A 192 9.66 -18.37 16.26
C THR A 192 9.73 -19.31 15.05
N ALA A 193 10.72 -20.21 15.07
CA ALA A 193 10.94 -21.24 14.05
C ALA A 193 9.77 -22.24 13.89
N ALA A 194 8.71 -22.11 14.69
CA ALA A 194 7.55 -22.99 14.70
C ALA A 194 6.41 -22.53 13.78
N GLU A 195 6.38 -21.27 13.36
CA GLU A 195 5.44 -20.81 12.35
C GLU A 195 6.07 -20.90 10.96
N PRO A 196 5.41 -21.55 9.98
CA PRO A 196 5.97 -21.70 8.65
C PRO A 196 6.28 -20.33 8.05
N PRO A 197 7.35 -20.21 7.23
CA PRO A 197 7.68 -18.97 6.54
C PRO A 197 6.41 -18.43 5.89
N THR A 198 6.08 -17.17 6.20
CA THR A 198 4.82 -16.56 5.76
C THR A 198 4.68 -16.73 4.24
N ASN A 199 3.73 -17.55 3.82
CA ASN A 199 3.49 -17.93 2.43
C ASN A 199 2.72 -16.82 1.70
N HIS A 200 3.25 -15.60 1.78
CA HIS A 200 2.76 -14.43 1.06
C HIS A 200 3.68 -14.19 -0.14
N TRP A 201 3.10 -13.76 -1.25
CA TRP A 201 3.80 -13.59 -2.52
C TRP A 201 3.56 -12.18 -3.04
N PRO A 202 4.53 -11.26 -2.88
CA PRO A 202 4.38 -9.89 -3.34
C PRO A 202 4.10 -9.82 -4.83
N MET A 203 3.18 -8.95 -5.22
CA MET A 203 2.93 -8.61 -6.62
C MET A 203 2.67 -7.10 -6.76
N PRO A 204 2.80 -6.53 -7.97
CA PRO A 204 2.44 -5.15 -8.22
C PRO A 204 1.00 -4.84 -7.78
N HIS A 205 0.81 -3.70 -7.10
CA HIS A 205 -0.48 -3.25 -6.59
C HIS A 205 -1.48 -2.97 -7.74
N PHE A 206 -2.79 -3.07 -7.47
CA PHE A 206 -3.82 -2.82 -8.50
C PHE A 206 -3.70 -1.43 -9.16
N SER A 207 -3.15 -0.45 -8.43
CA SER A 207 -2.96 0.93 -8.89
C SER A 207 -1.96 1.09 -10.04
N PHE A 208 -1.12 0.08 -10.31
CA PHE A 208 -0.27 0.07 -11.52
C PHE A 208 -1.08 -0.05 -12.81
N TRP A 209 -2.34 -0.49 -12.73
CA TRP A 209 -3.29 -0.42 -13.84
C TRP A 209 -4.22 0.76 -13.72
N THR A 210 -4.95 0.84 -12.60
CA THR A 210 -5.86 1.94 -12.32
C THR A 210 -6.23 1.98 -10.85
N TRP A 211 -6.48 3.19 -10.35
CA TRP A 211 -7.16 3.42 -9.09
C TRP A 211 -8.30 4.41 -9.35
N PRO A 212 -9.57 4.10 -9.00
CA PRO A 212 -10.68 5.06 -9.02
C PRO A 212 -10.55 6.16 -7.95
N ASN A 213 -9.33 6.65 -7.70
CA ASN A 213 -9.05 7.80 -6.86
C ASN A 213 -8.61 8.96 -7.76
N PRO A 214 -9.35 10.08 -7.82
CA PRO A 214 -9.03 11.21 -8.69
C PRO A 214 -7.68 11.88 -8.37
N GLN A 215 -7.15 11.68 -7.17
CA GLN A 215 -5.86 12.23 -6.73
C GLN A 215 -4.66 11.39 -7.19
N VAL A 216 -4.90 10.16 -7.67
CA VAL A 216 -3.86 9.26 -8.19
C VAL A 216 -4.14 8.97 -9.66
N GLY A 217 -5.25 8.29 -9.97
CA GLY A 217 -5.55 7.87 -11.34
C GLY A 217 -4.63 6.74 -11.84
N PRO A 218 -4.56 6.50 -13.17
CA PRO A 218 -3.70 5.48 -13.77
C PRO A 218 -2.21 5.82 -13.64
N PHE A 219 -1.38 4.81 -13.39
CA PHE A 219 0.05 4.98 -13.11
C PHE A 219 0.81 5.71 -14.23
N ASP A 220 0.62 5.31 -15.49
CA ASP A 220 1.29 5.95 -16.64
C ASP A 220 0.92 7.44 -16.77
N ALA A 221 -0.34 7.78 -16.47
CA ALA A 221 -0.80 9.17 -16.49
C ALA A 221 -0.18 10.00 -15.35
N VAL A 222 -0.02 9.40 -14.16
CA VAL A 222 0.70 10.04 -13.04
C VAL A 222 2.15 10.31 -13.41
N LEU A 223 2.85 9.31 -13.97
CA LEU A 223 4.25 9.47 -14.36
C LEU A 223 4.44 10.59 -15.40
N ALA A 224 3.53 10.69 -16.38
CA ALA A 224 3.57 11.78 -17.36
C ALA A 224 3.40 13.16 -16.72
N LYS A 225 2.49 13.29 -15.74
CA LYS A 225 2.30 14.55 -15.00
C LYS A 225 3.49 14.88 -14.11
N ILE A 226 4.05 13.90 -13.41
CA ILE A 226 5.28 14.06 -12.61
C ILE A 226 6.42 14.53 -13.50
N SER A 227 6.63 13.88 -14.65
CA SER A 227 7.67 14.25 -15.62
C SER A 227 7.53 15.72 -16.07
N LYS A 228 6.30 16.18 -16.32
CA LYS A 228 6.02 17.58 -16.66
C LYS A 228 6.39 18.55 -15.52
N ILE A 229 6.08 18.20 -14.26
CA ILE A 229 6.42 19.03 -13.10
C ILE A 229 7.93 19.07 -12.88
N GLU A 230 8.59 17.91 -12.90
CA GLU A 230 10.04 17.80 -12.71
C GLU A 230 10.83 18.51 -13.82
N ALA A 231 10.35 18.45 -15.07
CA ALA A 231 10.97 19.20 -16.18
C ALA A 231 10.79 20.72 -16.04
N ALA A 232 9.70 21.18 -15.42
CA ALA A 232 9.37 22.60 -15.28
C ALA A 232 9.90 23.24 -13.98
N THR A 233 10.29 22.45 -12.98
CA THR A 233 10.67 22.96 -11.65
C THR A 233 12.00 22.37 -11.20
N ARG A 234 13.03 23.21 -11.16
CA ARG A 234 14.36 22.78 -10.70
C ARG A 234 14.34 22.54 -9.19
N TRP A 235 15.26 21.71 -8.69
CA TRP A 235 15.36 21.40 -7.25
C TRP A 235 15.41 22.66 -6.35
N GLY A 236 16.18 23.69 -6.74
CA GLY A 236 16.29 24.93 -5.99
C GLY A 236 15.00 25.76 -5.92
N GLU A 237 14.07 25.52 -6.84
CA GLU A 237 12.77 26.22 -6.95
C GLU A 237 11.64 25.47 -6.25
N LYS A 238 11.87 24.21 -5.83
CA LYS A 238 10.89 23.42 -5.08
C LYS A 238 10.65 24.03 -3.70
N ILE A 239 9.44 23.82 -3.18
CA ILE A 239 9.01 24.26 -1.86
C ILE A 239 9.89 23.62 -0.80
N ASP A 240 10.62 24.44 -0.05
CA ASP A 240 11.59 24.03 0.98
C ASP A 240 10.91 23.61 2.29
N LYS A 241 9.96 22.67 2.20
CA LYS A 241 9.20 22.14 3.32
C LYS A 241 9.08 20.62 3.25
N ALA A 242 8.98 20.01 4.43
CA ALA A 242 8.56 18.64 4.57
C ALA A 242 7.06 18.54 4.41
N VAL A 243 6.59 17.73 3.45
CA VAL A 243 5.16 17.60 3.12
C VAL A 243 4.61 16.23 3.49
N TRP A 244 3.39 16.23 4.01
CA TRP A 244 2.61 15.02 4.22
C TRP A 244 1.10 15.35 4.18
N ARG A 245 0.32 14.51 3.50
CA ARG A 245 -1.16 14.47 3.58
C ARG A 245 -1.61 13.04 3.76
N GLY A 246 -2.42 12.79 4.79
CA GLY A 246 -2.99 11.47 4.99
C GLY A 246 -3.97 11.39 6.15
N THR A 247 -4.60 10.24 6.27
CA THR A 247 -5.53 9.90 7.34
C THR A 247 -4.75 9.52 8.61
N VAL A 248 -5.07 10.15 9.74
CA VAL A 248 -4.31 10.01 10.99
C VAL A 248 -4.70 8.80 11.84
N TRP A 249 -5.84 8.17 11.57
CA TRP A 249 -6.34 7.02 12.32
C TRP A 249 -5.79 5.67 11.83
N PHE A 250 -5.09 5.63 10.69
CA PHE A 250 -4.35 4.45 10.26
C PHE A 250 -2.89 4.57 10.73
N SER A 251 -2.44 3.72 11.64
CA SER A 251 -1.05 3.68 12.11
C SER A 251 -0.61 2.23 12.33
N PRO A 252 0.69 1.92 12.23
CA PRO A 252 1.19 0.55 12.38
C PRO A 252 0.98 0.03 13.82
N ILE A 253 0.94 -1.30 13.97
CA ILE A 253 0.69 -1.95 15.27
C ILE A 253 1.74 -1.55 16.32
N GLY A 254 3.01 -1.48 15.92
CA GLY A 254 4.13 -1.10 16.79
C GLY A 254 4.17 0.40 17.15
N ASN A 255 3.39 1.24 16.47
CA ASN A 255 3.34 2.68 16.75
C ASN A 255 1.97 3.27 16.36
N LYS A 256 0.97 3.07 17.24
CA LYS A 256 -0.43 3.47 17.02
C LYS A 256 -0.65 4.98 16.88
N ASP A 257 0.31 5.79 17.32
CA ASP A 257 0.22 7.25 17.27
C ASP A 257 1.17 7.87 16.24
N LEU A 258 1.82 7.08 15.39
CA LEU A 258 2.83 7.55 14.43
C LEU A 258 2.38 8.81 13.66
N ARG A 259 1.21 8.73 13.00
CA ARG A 259 0.71 9.83 12.18
C ARG A 259 0.16 10.99 12.99
N LYS A 260 -0.48 10.72 14.14
CA LYS A 260 -0.97 11.76 15.05
C LYS A 260 0.19 12.56 15.65
N ALA A 261 1.26 11.87 16.06
CA ALA A 261 2.48 12.46 16.58
C ALA A 261 3.16 13.31 15.51
N LEU A 262 3.26 12.81 14.26
CA LEU A 262 3.81 13.55 13.13
C LEU A 262 3.09 14.90 12.92
N VAL A 263 1.76 14.88 12.80
CA VAL A 263 0.96 16.11 12.63
C VAL A 263 1.09 17.04 13.84
N ARG A 264 1.07 16.51 15.06
CA ARG A 264 1.21 17.31 16.28
C ARG A 264 2.57 18.01 16.37
N LEU A 265 3.66 17.31 16.07
CA LEU A 265 5.03 17.84 16.17
C LEU A 265 5.33 18.87 15.08
N ALA A 266 4.71 18.72 13.92
CA ALA A 266 4.87 19.62 12.78
C ALA A 266 4.03 20.91 12.87
N LYS A 267 3.03 20.94 13.76
CA LYS A 267 2.08 22.07 13.86
C LYS A 267 2.81 23.39 14.14
N GLY A 268 2.59 24.37 13.27
CA GLY A 268 3.16 25.71 13.39
C GLY A 268 4.67 25.80 13.10
N LYS A 269 5.28 24.75 12.53
CA LYS A 269 6.68 24.77 12.14
C LYS A 269 6.83 25.29 10.71
N GLU A 270 7.71 26.26 10.50
CA GLU A 270 7.92 26.88 9.19
C GLU A 270 8.44 25.89 8.14
N TRP A 271 9.23 24.90 8.58
CA TRP A 271 9.76 23.83 7.73
C TRP A 271 8.72 22.78 7.33
N ALA A 272 7.50 22.81 7.88
CA ALA A 272 6.53 21.73 7.71
C ALA A 272 5.27 22.19 6.96
N ASP A 273 4.89 21.40 5.97
CA ASP A 273 3.54 21.35 5.41
C ASP A 273 2.92 19.95 5.64
N ILE A 274 2.62 19.65 6.90
CA ILE A 274 2.19 18.32 7.36
C ILE A 274 0.81 18.44 8.00
N GLU A 275 -0.19 17.88 7.34
CA GLU A 275 -1.58 17.96 7.78
C GLU A 275 -2.33 16.65 7.56
N HIS A 276 -3.36 16.43 8.38
CA HIS A 276 -4.33 15.39 8.08
C HIS A 276 -5.15 15.80 6.84
N VAL A 277 -5.48 14.83 5.99
CA VAL A 277 -6.29 15.09 4.80
C VAL A 277 -7.73 15.45 5.19
N ARG A 278 -8.30 16.45 4.50
CA ARG A 278 -9.67 16.94 4.65
C ARG A 278 -10.34 16.97 3.28
N ASP A 279 -11.57 16.46 3.23
CA ASP A 279 -12.47 16.60 2.08
C ASP A 279 -13.08 18.00 2.05
N ASP A 280 -13.62 18.36 0.89
CA ASP A 280 -14.43 19.57 0.75
C ASP A 280 -15.66 19.46 1.65
N ALA A 281 -15.90 20.49 2.46
CA ALA A 281 -16.98 20.52 3.42
C ALA A 281 -18.01 21.57 2.98
N ARG A 282 -19.22 21.13 2.66
CA ARG A 282 -20.34 22.04 2.40
C ARG A 282 -21.05 22.39 3.70
N ASN A 283 -21.11 23.69 4.01
CA ASN A 283 -21.91 24.17 5.13
C ASN A 283 -23.40 23.94 4.84
N ALA A 284 -24.09 23.20 5.70
CA ALA A 284 -25.49 22.83 5.51
C ALA A 284 -26.46 24.03 5.57
N THR A 285 -26.08 25.12 6.24
CA THR A 285 -26.94 26.29 6.46
C THR A 285 -26.69 27.37 5.42
N THR A 286 -25.43 27.67 5.12
CA THR A 286 -25.07 28.74 4.18
C THR A 286 -24.86 28.25 2.74
N GLY A 287 -24.76 26.93 2.54
CA GLY A 287 -24.47 26.31 1.25
C GLY A 287 -23.04 26.51 0.75
N VAL A 288 -22.21 27.28 1.46
CA VAL A 288 -20.81 27.58 1.12
C VAL A 288 -19.96 26.32 1.23
N VAL A 289 -19.12 26.08 0.22
CA VAL A 289 -18.15 24.97 0.21
C VAL A 289 -16.81 25.49 0.70
N VAL A 290 -16.30 24.87 1.76
CA VAL A 290 -14.92 25.05 2.23
C VAL A 290 -14.07 23.99 1.56
N GLU A 291 -13.08 24.42 0.78
CA GLU A 291 -12.15 23.51 0.10
C GLU A 291 -11.32 22.73 1.12
N GLY A 292 -11.10 21.45 0.81
CA GLY A 292 -10.21 20.57 1.55
C GLY A 292 -8.75 20.96 1.39
N ASN A 293 -7.85 20.06 1.81
CA ASN A 293 -6.40 20.24 1.70
C ASN A 293 -5.72 19.08 0.96
N LYS A 294 -6.48 18.41 0.07
CA LYS A 294 -5.99 17.30 -0.73
C LYS A 294 -4.91 17.77 -1.71
N ILE A 295 -3.81 17.03 -1.76
CA ILE A 295 -2.75 17.23 -2.75
C ILE A 295 -2.79 16.03 -3.71
N PRO A 296 -2.96 16.24 -5.02
CA PRO A 296 -2.78 15.20 -6.04
C PRO A 296 -1.36 14.62 -5.98
N ILE A 297 -1.19 13.34 -6.31
CA ILE A 297 0.08 12.63 -6.11
C ILE A 297 1.26 13.30 -6.83
N GLU A 298 1.03 13.85 -8.02
CA GLU A 298 2.03 14.55 -8.83
C GLU A 298 2.48 15.88 -8.20
N GLU A 299 1.60 16.52 -7.44
CA GLU A 299 1.87 17.85 -6.85
C GLU A 299 2.86 17.76 -5.68
N PHE A 300 3.03 16.57 -5.07
CA PHE A 300 4.08 16.33 -4.09
C PHE A 300 5.50 16.56 -4.67
N CYS A 301 5.68 16.39 -5.98
CA CYS A 301 6.95 16.66 -6.66
C CYS A 301 7.36 18.15 -6.63
N LYS A 302 6.46 19.06 -6.25
CA LYS A 302 6.80 20.48 -6.04
C LYS A 302 7.51 20.73 -4.71
N TYR A 303 7.53 19.76 -3.80
CA TYR A 303 8.20 19.85 -2.50
C TYR A 303 9.57 19.20 -2.53
N LYS A 304 10.49 19.69 -1.70
CA LYS A 304 11.81 19.08 -1.54
C LYS A 304 11.77 17.80 -0.70
N TYR A 305 10.97 17.77 0.36
CA TYR A 305 11.02 16.66 1.32
C TYR A 305 9.64 16.01 1.45
N VAL A 306 9.42 14.88 0.77
CA VAL A 306 8.16 14.12 0.87
C VAL A 306 8.29 13.07 1.96
N ILE A 307 7.35 13.06 2.91
CA ILE A 307 7.32 12.06 3.99
C ILE A 307 6.39 10.91 3.60
N TYR A 308 6.85 9.68 3.81
CA TYR A 308 6.04 8.46 3.73
C TYR A 308 5.82 7.89 5.13
N THR A 309 4.63 7.35 5.40
CA THR A 309 4.33 6.69 6.66
C THR A 309 3.61 5.38 6.43
N ASP A 310 4.07 4.34 7.12
CA ASP A 310 3.44 3.03 7.12
C ASP A 310 2.03 3.07 7.72
N VAL A 311 1.22 2.08 7.35
CA VAL A 311 -0.14 1.89 7.86
C VAL A 311 -0.43 0.44 8.16
N ARG A 312 -1.32 0.24 9.13
CA ARG A 312 -2.14 -0.97 9.20
C ARG A 312 -3.21 -0.89 8.12
N LEU A 313 -3.12 -1.76 7.13
CA LEU A 313 -4.11 -1.98 6.10
C LEU A 313 -5.15 -3.02 6.59
N THR A 314 -5.86 -2.70 7.66
CA THR A 314 -7.09 -3.44 8.01
C THR A 314 -8.26 -2.54 7.71
N LEU A 315 -9.27 -3.11 7.03
CA LEU A 315 -10.57 -2.47 6.85
C LEU A 315 -11.00 -1.82 8.17
N PRO A 316 -11.60 -0.61 8.14
CA PRO A 316 -12.20 -0.05 9.34
C PRO A 316 -13.16 -1.08 9.95
N PRO A 317 -13.29 -1.16 11.28
CA PRO A 317 -14.34 -1.97 11.87
C PRO A 317 -15.66 -1.55 11.21
N ALA A 318 -16.43 -2.53 10.71
CA ALA A 318 -17.75 -2.27 10.17
C ALA A 318 -18.53 -1.39 11.16
N PRO A 319 -19.27 -0.37 10.68
CA PRO A 319 -20.13 0.39 11.57
C PRO A 319 -21.01 -0.59 12.34
N LEU A 320 -21.02 -0.47 13.67
CA LEU A 320 -21.86 -1.30 14.52
C LEU A 320 -23.29 -1.23 13.98
N PRO A 321 -24.01 -2.36 13.85
CA PRO A 321 -25.40 -2.33 13.47
C PRO A 321 -26.14 -1.38 14.43
N PRO A 322 -27.10 -0.58 13.94
CA PRO A 322 -27.87 0.29 14.81
C PRO A 322 -28.46 -0.57 15.94
N SER A 323 -28.25 -0.16 17.19
CA SER A 323 -28.83 -0.83 18.34
C SER A 323 -30.31 -1.07 18.07
N PRO A 324 -30.84 -2.28 18.35
CA PRO A 324 -32.26 -2.53 18.18
C PRO A 324 -33.02 -1.45 18.95
N ARG A 325 -33.84 -0.67 18.23
CA ARG A 325 -34.76 0.26 18.86
C ARG A 325 -35.68 -0.58 19.74
N ILE A 326 -35.45 -0.53 21.04
CA ILE A 326 -36.40 -0.99 22.04
C ILE A 326 -37.68 -0.20 21.77
N PRO A 327 -38.81 -0.84 21.46
CA PRO A 327 -40.07 -0.13 21.28
C PRO A 327 -40.39 0.59 22.59
N ILE A 328 -40.48 1.91 22.53
CA ILE A 328 -41.04 2.72 23.60
C ILE A 328 -42.53 2.30 23.71
N PRO A 329 -43.00 1.82 24.88
CA PRO A 329 -44.41 1.52 25.06
C PRO A 329 -45.22 2.80 24.83
N LEU A 330 -46.22 2.72 23.95
CA LEU A 330 -47.25 3.76 23.83
C LEU A 330 -48.02 3.78 25.15
N ASP A 331 -47.75 4.78 25.97
CA ASP A 331 -48.47 5.00 27.21
C ASP A 331 -49.96 5.26 26.97
N ALA A 332 -50.73 4.61 27.82
CA ALA A 332 -52.16 4.74 28.02
C ALA A 332 -52.58 6.22 28.15
N LYS A 333 -53.38 6.72 27.19
CA LYS A 333 -54.24 7.87 27.44
C LYS A 333 -55.39 8.00 26.42
N THR A 334 -56.44 7.21 26.60
CA THR A 334 -57.81 7.60 26.23
C THR A 334 -58.83 6.64 26.85
N MET A 335 -59.24 6.96 28.08
CA MET A 335 -60.55 6.55 28.59
C MET A 335 -61.02 7.66 29.55
N GLN A 336 -61.56 8.72 28.96
CA GLN A 336 -62.45 9.64 29.65
C GLN A 336 -63.30 10.36 28.61
N ASP A 337 -64.61 10.24 28.86
CA ASP A 337 -65.73 11.04 28.36
C ASP A 337 -66.43 10.65 27.04
N SER A 338 -67.67 10.19 27.26
CA SER A 338 -68.87 10.08 26.40
C SER A 338 -68.90 9.03 25.29
#